data_AF-A0A1C3ED13-F1
#
_entry.id   AF-A0A1C3ED13-F1
#
_cell.length_a   1.000
_cell.length_b   1.000
_cell.length_c   1.000
_cell.angle_alpha   90.00
_cell.angle_beta   90.00
_cell.angle_gamma   90.00
#
_symmetry.space_group_name_H-M   'P 1'
#
loop_
_entity.id
_entity.type
_entity.pdbx_description
1 polymer ?
#
loop_
_entity_poly.entity_id
_entity_poly.type
_entity_poly.pdbx_seq_one_letter_code
_entity_poly.pdbx_strand_id
1 'polypeptide(L)'
;MPLAGMIIWSLLIATGFTFTLQTQTWAIYIGTGSIVHLILGLTKLTGEDIKFKKGAERNPFDSIFLAAVGMTFLTFVISISLAIETPYALPFAIAVQSGLMWLVHGAICKLKVCIFHAISRTISCTCAFIISPENSFIRQPIIVVFCYAFTIFKLEKRWANIQHGKI
;
A
#
# COMPACT_ATOMS: atom_id res chain seq x y z
N MET A 1 -1.76 -9.00 -5.63
CA MET A 1 -0.88 -7.85 -5.27
C MET A 1 -1.20 -7.14 -3.94
N PRO A 2 -2.44 -6.70 -3.60
CA PRO A 2 -2.71 -6.00 -2.32
C PRO A 2 -2.34 -6.79 -1.05
N LEU A 3 -2.37 -8.12 -1.13
CA LEU A 3 -1.99 -9.01 -0.04
C LEU A 3 -0.55 -8.77 0.44
N ALA A 4 0.41 -8.52 -0.46
CA ALA A 4 1.80 -8.24 -0.07
C ALA A 4 1.90 -6.98 0.80
N GLY A 5 1.17 -5.93 0.42
CA GLY A 5 1.05 -4.72 1.24
C GLY A 5 0.43 -5.05 2.60
N MET A 6 -0.71 -5.74 2.64
CA MET A 6 -1.37 -6.12 3.89
C MET A 6 -0.44 -6.91 4.83
N ILE A 7 0.34 -7.87 4.31
CA ILE A 7 1.30 -8.66 5.09
C ILE A 7 2.37 -7.75 5.70
N ILE A 8 3.03 -6.94 4.88
CA ILE A 8 4.08 -6.02 5.36
C ILE A 8 3.53 -5.07 6.42
N TRP A 9 2.39 -4.42 6.16
CA TRP A 9 1.78 -3.50 7.12
C TRP A 9 1.34 -4.21 8.39
N SER A 10 0.93 -5.47 8.34
CA SER A 10 0.64 -6.26 9.54
C SER A 10 1.89 -6.53 10.37
N LEU A 11 3.02 -6.82 9.73
CA LEU A 11 4.32 -6.96 10.42
C LEU A 11 4.75 -5.63 11.07
N LEU A 12 4.48 -4.50 10.43
CA LEU A 12 4.79 -3.19 10.98
C LEU A 12 4.00 -2.87 12.25
N ILE A 13 2.76 -3.36 12.38
CA ILE A 13 2.00 -3.28 13.65
C ILE A 13 2.80 -3.92 14.78
N ALA A 14 3.31 -5.13 14.57
CA ALA A 14 4.12 -5.82 15.58
C ALA A 14 5.37 -5.01 15.95
N THR A 15 6.02 -4.39 14.97
CA THR A 15 7.20 -3.55 15.26
C THR A 15 6.87 -2.34 16.12
N GLY A 16 5.68 -1.76 15.92
CA GLY A 16 5.18 -0.60 16.67
C GLY A 16 4.98 -0.89 18.17
N PHE A 17 4.73 -2.14 18.55
CA PHE A 17 4.51 -2.52 19.95
C PHE A 17 5.79 -2.92 20.69
N THR A 18 6.77 -3.50 20.01
CA THR A 18 7.85 -4.24 20.69
C THR A 18 9.24 -3.65 20.53
N PHE A 19 9.46 -2.70 19.62
CA PHE A 19 10.79 -2.19 19.30
C PHE A 19 10.98 -0.71 19.57
N THR A 20 12.24 -0.27 19.56
CA THR A 20 12.63 1.14 19.69
C THR A 20 12.23 1.96 18.46
N LEU A 21 12.11 3.28 18.62
CA LEU A 21 11.78 4.22 17.54
C LEU A 21 12.72 4.08 16.33
N GLN A 22 14.01 3.83 16.56
CA GLN A 22 15.00 3.62 15.50
C GLN A 22 14.69 2.36 14.69
N THR A 23 14.43 1.23 15.36
CA THR A 23 14.09 -0.03 14.70
C THR A 23 12.75 0.08 13.96
N GLN A 24 11.75 0.72 14.56
CA GLN A 24 10.46 0.99 13.92
C GLN A 24 10.62 1.80 12.62
N THR A 25 11.48 2.83 12.66
CA THR A 25 11.78 3.68 11.50
C THR A 25 12.40 2.88 10.35
N TRP A 26 13.42 2.08 10.66
CA TRP A 26 14.02 1.18 9.67
C TRP A 26 13.05 0.13 9.15
N ALA A 27 12.20 -0.42 10.02
CA ALA A 27 11.18 -1.38 9.63
C ALA A 27 10.21 -0.79 8.60
N ILE A 28 9.76 0.46 8.75
CA ILE A 28 8.90 1.13 7.75
C ILE A 28 9.61 1.19 6.39
N TYR A 29 10.86 1.67 6.33
CA TYR A 29 11.59 1.80 5.07
C TYR A 29 11.84 0.44 4.40
N ILE A 30 12.37 -0.52 5.15
CA ILE A 30 12.68 -1.86 4.64
C ILE A 30 11.39 -2.58 4.24
N GLY A 31 10.39 -2.56 5.11
CA GLY A 31 9.11 -3.21 4.88
C GLY A 31 8.45 -2.68 3.62
N THR A 32 8.23 -1.37 3.52
CA THR A 32 7.54 -0.79 2.37
C THR A 32 8.34 -0.88 1.07
N GLY A 33 9.68 -0.74 1.11
CA GLY A 33 10.56 -0.97 -0.03
C GLY A 33 10.60 -2.44 -0.49
N SER A 34 10.35 -3.39 0.42
CA SER A 34 10.35 -4.82 0.11
C SER A 34 9.04 -5.35 -0.48
N ILE A 35 7.95 -4.57 -0.49
CA ILE A 35 6.63 -5.03 -0.98
C ILE A 35 6.72 -5.58 -2.42
N VAL A 36 7.49 -4.94 -3.30
CA VAL A 36 7.66 -5.41 -4.69
C VAL A 36 8.32 -6.79 -4.73
N HIS A 37 9.31 -7.03 -3.88
CA HIS A 37 9.99 -8.32 -3.79
C HIS A 37 9.05 -9.40 -3.26
N LEU A 38 8.22 -9.06 -2.27
CA LEU A 38 7.20 -9.98 -1.76
C LEU A 38 6.14 -10.31 -2.82
N ILE A 39 5.76 -9.35 -3.67
CA ILE A 39 4.87 -9.61 -4.82
C ILE A 39 5.50 -10.66 -5.74
N LEU A 40 6.77 -10.48 -6.14
CA LEU A 40 7.48 -11.43 -7.01
C LEU A 40 7.57 -12.83 -6.37
N GLY A 41 7.80 -12.90 -5.07
CA GLY A 41 7.80 -14.15 -4.31
C GLY A 41 6.44 -14.83 -4.30
N LEU A 42 5.38 -14.10 -3.98
CA LEU A 42 4.01 -14.63 -3.92
C LEU A 42 3.56 -15.16 -5.28
N THR A 43 3.84 -14.45 -6.37
CA THR A 43 3.44 -14.91 -7.72
C THR A 43 4.16 -16.16 -8.16
N LYS A 44 5.43 -16.32 -7.77
CA LYS A 44 6.16 -17.57 -7.99
C LYS A 44 5.54 -18.73 -7.21
N LEU A 45 5.06 -18.48 -5.99
CA LEU A 45 4.43 -19.48 -5.14
C LEU A 45 3.02 -19.87 -5.59
N THR A 46 2.23 -18.93 -6.12
CA THR A 46 0.86 -19.17 -6.58
C THR A 46 0.78 -19.70 -8.01
N GLY A 47 1.91 -19.75 -8.73
CA GLY A 47 1.92 -20.08 -10.16
C GLY A 47 1.29 -19.00 -11.04
N GLU A 48 1.07 -17.79 -10.49
CA GLU A 48 0.60 -16.65 -11.27
C GLU A 48 1.72 -16.16 -12.20
N ASP A 49 1.46 -16.23 -13.50
CA ASP A 49 2.37 -15.76 -14.53
C ASP A 49 2.34 -14.23 -14.55
N ILE A 50 3.19 -13.54 -13.76
CA ILE A 50 3.42 -12.12 -14.01
C ILE A 50 4.11 -12.07 -15.36
N LYS A 51 3.36 -11.70 -16.40
CA LYS A 51 3.88 -11.51 -17.76
C LYS A 51 4.81 -10.29 -17.82
N PHE A 52 5.93 -10.33 -17.10
CA PHE A 52 7.15 -9.63 -17.49
C PHE A 52 7.86 -10.46 -18.58
N LYS A 53 7.11 -10.92 -19.60
CA LYS A 53 7.72 -11.60 -20.74
C LYS A 53 8.63 -10.60 -21.44
N LYS A 54 9.94 -10.85 -21.41
CA LYS A 54 10.93 -10.09 -22.18
C LYS A 54 10.46 -10.07 -23.65
N GLY A 55 10.19 -8.88 -24.18
CA GLY A 55 9.75 -8.69 -25.57
C GLY A 55 8.24 -8.62 -25.82
N ALA A 56 7.38 -8.74 -24.80
CA ALA A 56 5.96 -8.44 -24.96
C ALA A 56 5.70 -6.93 -24.83
N GLU A 57 4.88 -6.35 -25.72
CA GLU A 57 4.40 -4.98 -25.55
C GLU A 57 3.64 -4.85 -24.22
N ARG A 58 4.07 -3.91 -23.39
CA ARG A 58 3.36 -3.59 -22.15
C ARG A 58 2.05 -2.91 -22.50
N ASN A 59 0.98 -3.33 -21.85
CA ASN A 59 -0.30 -2.64 -21.92
C ASN A 59 -0.11 -1.16 -21.49
N PRO A 60 -0.59 -0.16 -22.24
CA PRO A 60 -0.52 1.24 -21.85
C PRO A 60 -1.04 1.52 -20.43
N PHE A 61 -2.05 0.77 -19.98
CA PHE A 61 -2.59 0.89 -18.62
C PHE A 61 -1.60 0.42 -17.54
N ASP A 62 -0.81 -0.62 -17.81
CA ASP A 62 0.24 -1.09 -16.90
C ASP A 62 1.35 -0.04 -16.79
N SER A 63 1.69 0.61 -17.90
CA SER A 63 2.67 1.70 -17.91
C SER A 63 2.23 2.89 -17.07
N ILE A 64 0.95 3.30 -17.15
CA ILE A 64 0.42 4.39 -16.31
C ILE A 64 0.39 3.99 -14.84
N PHE A 65 -0.03 2.76 -14.52
CA PHE A 65 -0.01 2.27 -13.14
C PHE A 65 1.42 2.24 -12.57
N LEU A 66 2.40 1.72 -13.32
CA LEU A 66 3.80 1.71 -12.91
C LEU A 66 4.38 3.13 -12.78
N ALA A 67 3.96 4.07 -13.62
CA ALA A 67 4.33 5.48 -13.45
C ALA A 67 3.78 6.05 -12.13
N ALA A 68 2.57 5.70 -11.72
CA ALA A 68 2.01 6.10 -10.41
C ALA A 68 2.76 5.47 -9.23
N VAL A 69 3.20 4.23 -9.36
CA VAL A 69 4.13 3.59 -8.40
C VAL A 69 5.46 4.36 -8.38
N GLY A 70 6.01 4.71 -9.54
CA GLY A 70 7.22 5.54 -9.65
C GLY A 70 7.07 6.90 -8.97
N MET A 71 5.95 7.60 -9.17
CA MET A 71 5.65 8.86 -8.47
C MET A 71 5.63 8.67 -6.95
N THR A 72 5.05 7.56 -6.48
CA THR A 72 5.09 7.20 -5.05
C THR A 72 6.54 7.06 -4.56
N PHE A 73 7.43 6.44 -5.33
CA PHE A 73 8.84 6.35 -4.94
C PHE A 73 9.55 7.70 -4.94
N LEU A 74 9.32 8.56 -5.94
CA LEU A 74 9.94 9.89 -6.01
C LEU A 74 9.59 10.76 -4.80
N THR A 75 8.37 10.61 -4.26
CA THR A 75 7.93 11.34 -3.07
C THR A 75 8.58 10.87 -1.76
N PHE A 76 9.38 9.79 -1.75
CA PHE A 76 10.14 9.39 -0.55
C PHE A 76 11.05 10.50 -0.03
N VAL A 77 11.55 11.39 -0.90
CA VAL A 77 12.35 12.55 -0.46
C VAL A 77 11.60 13.40 0.56
N ILE A 78 10.28 13.57 0.41
CA ILE A 78 9.44 14.32 1.35
C ILE A 78 9.33 13.55 2.66
N SER A 79 9.02 12.26 2.60
CA SER A 79 8.86 11.41 3.78
C SER A 79 10.16 11.29 4.60
N ILE A 80 11.32 11.20 3.92
CA ILE A 80 12.64 11.16 4.55
C ILE A 80 12.94 12.48 5.25
N SER A 81 12.77 13.61 4.56
CA SER A 81 12.99 14.93 5.15
C SER A 81 12.09 15.17 6.36
N LEU A 82 10.82 14.79 6.27
CA LEU A 82 9.88 14.92 7.37
C LEU A 82 10.25 14.01 8.57
N ALA A 83 10.77 12.82 8.30
CA ALA A 83 11.20 11.88 9.34
C ALA A 83 12.46 12.33 10.10
N ILE A 84 13.32 13.16 9.48
CA ILE A 84 14.49 13.74 10.14
C ILE A 84 14.05 14.74 11.22
N GLU A 85 13.08 15.60 10.91
CA GLU A 85 12.55 16.61 11.83
C GLU A 85 11.56 16.00 12.84
N THR A 86 10.72 15.07 12.40
CA THR A 86 9.67 14.46 13.22
C THR A 86 9.51 12.98 12.83
N PRO A 87 10.27 12.06 13.48
CA PRO A 87 10.22 10.64 13.16
C PRO A 87 8.82 10.01 13.24
N TYR A 88 7.97 10.51 14.13
CA TYR A 88 6.58 10.06 14.27
C TYR A 88 5.69 10.35 13.05
N ALA A 89 6.08 11.28 12.18
CA ALA A 89 5.35 11.57 10.95
C ALA A 89 5.64 10.56 9.83
N LEU A 90 6.72 9.76 9.94
CA LEU A 90 7.13 8.81 8.91
C LEU A 90 6.05 7.78 8.55
N PRO A 91 5.42 7.06 9.50
CA PRO A 91 4.40 6.07 9.16
C PRO A 91 3.18 6.70 8.49
N PHE A 92 2.82 7.92 8.89
CA PHE A 92 1.74 8.69 8.29
C PHE A 92 2.07 9.06 6.84
N ALA A 93 3.23 9.66 6.61
CA ALA A 93 3.66 10.10 5.28
C ALA A 93 3.71 8.93 4.30
N ILE A 94 4.36 7.82 4.69
CA ILE A 94 4.46 6.62 3.86
C ILE A 94 3.10 5.93 3.68
N ALA A 95 2.23 5.95 4.69
CA ALA A 95 0.89 5.40 4.57
C ALA A 95 0.04 6.17 3.55
N VAL A 96 0.04 7.50 3.57
CA VAL A 96 -0.72 8.30 2.58
C VAL A 96 -0.10 8.15 1.20
N GLN A 97 1.21 8.36 1.10
CA GLN A 97 1.98 8.33 -0.13
C GLN A 97 1.77 7.02 -0.91
N SER A 98 2.00 5.87 -0.27
CA SER A 98 1.80 4.55 -0.89
C SER A 98 0.32 4.19 -1.13
N GLY A 99 -0.61 4.95 -0.58
CA GLY A 99 -2.03 4.82 -0.89
C GLY A 99 -2.44 5.45 -2.22
N LEU A 100 -1.72 6.46 -2.71
CA LEU A 100 -2.19 7.28 -3.85
C LEU A 100 -2.24 6.53 -5.17
N MET A 101 -1.39 5.51 -5.37
CA MET A 101 -1.44 4.64 -6.55
C MET A 101 -2.80 3.95 -6.74
N TRP A 102 -3.58 3.76 -5.65
CA TRP A 102 -4.92 3.19 -5.70
C TRP A 102 -5.94 4.10 -6.40
N LEU A 103 -5.75 5.42 -6.33
CA LEU A 103 -6.60 6.37 -7.04
C LEU A 103 -6.44 6.21 -8.55
N VAL A 104 -5.19 6.16 -9.02
CA VAL A 104 -4.85 5.96 -10.44
C VAL A 104 -5.37 4.61 -10.92
N HIS A 105 -5.11 3.53 -10.16
CA HIS A 105 -5.61 2.20 -10.50
C HIS A 105 -7.15 2.15 -10.57
N GLY A 106 -7.83 2.77 -9.60
CA GLY A 106 -9.28 2.85 -9.56
C GLY A 106 -9.88 3.62 -10.74
N ALA A 107 -9.24 4.71 -11.15
CA ALA A 107 -9.66 5.51 -12.30
C ALA A 107 -9.52 4.72 -13.61
N ILE A 108 -8.35 4.10 -13.83
CA ILE A 108 -8.05 3.33 -15.04
C ILE A 108 -8.95 2.10 -15.17
N CYS A 109 -9.09 1.33 -14.08
CA CYS A 109 -9.86 0.09 -14.09
C CYS A 109 -11.37 0.30 -13.83
N LYS A 110 -11.82 1.56 -13.64
CA LYS A 110 -13.19 1.92 -13.25
C LYS A 110 -13.67 1.20 -11.97
N LEU A 111 -12.75 0.99 -11.02
CA LEU A 111 -13.02 0.31 -9.74
C LEU A 111 -13.24 1.32 -8.62
N LYS A 112 -14.51 1.62 -8.31
CA LYS A 112 -14.90 2.56 -7.24
C LYS A 112 -14.30 2.22 -5.87
N VAL A 113 -14.10 0.93 -5.58
CA VAL A 113 -13.50 0.48 -4.32
C VAL A 113 -12.04 0.92 -4.17
N CYS A 114 -11.29 1.02 -5.27
CA CYS A 114 -9.90 1.48 -5.24
C CYS A 114 -9.82 3.00 -4.99
N ILE A 115 -10.75 3.77 -5.57
CA ILE A 115 -10.89 5.21 -5.27
C ILE A 115 -11.26 5.41 -3.80
N PHE A 116 -12.23 4.64 -3.31
CA PHE A 116 -12.60 4.65 -1.89
C PHE A 116 -11.41 4.27 -0.99
N HIS A 117 -10.62 3.27 -1.35
CA HIS A 117 -9.40 2.88 -0.62
C HIS A 117 -8.45 4.07 -0.47
N ALA A 118 -8.12 4.75 -1.58
CA ALA A 118 -7.21 5.89 -1.55
C ALA A 118 -7.74 7.02 -0.65
N ILE A 119 -9.01 7.41 -0.81
CA ILE A 119 -9.61 8.51 -0.05
C ILE A 119 -9.75 8.17 1.44
N SER A 120 -10.33 7.00 1.75
CA SER A 120 -10.55 6.57 3.14
C SER A 120 -9.24 6.42 3.90
N ARG A 121 -8.20 5.86 3.25
CA ARG A 121 -6.86 5.74 3.81
C ARG A 121 -6.27 7.11 4.11
N THR A 122 -6.30 8.04 3.15
CA THR A 122 -5.79 9.41 3.35
C THR A 122 -6.49 10.12 4.50
N ILE A 123 -7.82 10.12 4.53
CA ILE A 123 -8.59 10.79 5.60
C ILE A 123 -8.27 10.15 6.95
N SER A 124 -8.34 8.82 7.05
CA SER A 124 -8.13 8.11 8.31
C SER A 124 -6.71 8.30 8.85
N CYS A 125 -5.69 8.19 7.98
CA CYS A 125 -4.29 8.39 8.34
C CYS A 125 -4.03 9.82 8.83
N THR A 126 -4.58 10.82 8.13
CA THR A 126 -4.47 12.23 8.51
C THR A 126 -5.15 12.49 9.85
N CYS A 127 -6.39 12.04 10.05
CA CYS A 127 -7.08 12.19 11.33
C CYS A 127 -6.31 11.51 12.47
N ALA A 128 -5.81 10.29 12.26
CA ALA A 128 -5.04 9.58 13.27
C ALA A 128 -3.72 10.28 13.63
N PHE A 129 -3.05 10.89 12.64
CA PHE A 129 -1.83 11.65 12.88
C PHE A 129 -2.09 12.95 13.65
N ILE A 130 -3.14 13.69 13.28
CA ILE A 130 -3.51 14.93 13.97
C ILE A 130 -3.91 14.67 15.43
N ILE A 131 -4.63 13.58 15.69
CA ILE A 131 -5.15 13.26 17.03
C ILE A 131 -4.06 12.68 17.95
N SER A 132 -3.16 11.87 17.41
CA SER A 132 -2.22 11.07 18.21
C SER A 132 -0.95 10.74 17.42
N PRO A 133 -0.12 11.75 17.12
CA PRO A 133 1.08 11.59 16.30
C PRO A 133 2.06 10.59 16.91
N GLU A 134 2.21 10.55 18.23
CA GLU A 134 3.10 9.65 18.98
C GLU A 134 2.77 8.16 18.78
N ASN A 135 1.53 7.83 18.45
CA ASN A 135 1.08 6.46 18.21
C ASN A 135 1.11 6.07 16.73
N SER A 136 1.72 6.86 15.85
CA SER A 136 1.68 6.65 14.40
C SER A 136 2.27 5.32 13.95
N PHE A 137 3.30 4.81 14.62
CA PHE A 137 3.91 3.51 14.28
C PHE A 137 2.96 2.32 14.50
N ILE A 138 1.87 2.51 15.24
CA ILE A 138 0.83 1.49 15.45
C ILE A 138 -0.44 1.85 14.67
N ARG A 139 -0.94 3.08 14.83
CA ARG A 139 -2.22 3.50 14.25
C ARG A 139 -2.19 3.49 12.72
N GLN A 140 -1.11 3.97 12.11
CA GLN A 140 -1.02 4.06 10.65
C GLN A 140 -1.03 2.66 10.03
N PRO A 141 -0.18 1.71 10.46
CA PRO A 141 -0.27 0.33 9.97
C PRO A 141 -1.62 -0.34 10.16
N ILE A 142 -2.29 -0.15 11.31
CA ILE A 142 -3.64 -0.68 11.55
C ILE A 142 -4.64 -0.18 10.50
N ILE A 143 -4.67 1.14 10.27
CA ILE A 143 -5.55 1.76 9.27
C ILE A 143 -5.29 1.17 7.88
N VAL A 144 -4.01 1.05 7.51
CA VAL A 144 -3.63 0.51 6.21
C VAL A 144 -4.10 -0.94 6.05
N VAL A 145 -3.92 -1.79 7.06
CA VAL A 145 -4.40 -3.18 7.04
C VAL A 145 -5.92 -3.24 6.89
N PHE A 146 -6.68 -2.41 7.59
CA PHE A 146 -8.13 -2.35 7.43
C PHE A 146 -8.56 -1.92 6.03
N CYS A 147 -7.92 -0.89 5.46
CA CYS A 147 -8.18 -0.45 4.09
C CYS A 147 -7.88 -1.59 3.09
N TYR A 148 -6.78 -2.33 3.27
CA TYR A 148 -6.46 -3.49 2.43
C TYR A 148 -7.50 -4.61 2.57
N ALA A 149 -7.83 -5.00 3.80
CA ALA A 149 -8.78 -6.07 4.06
C ALA A 149 -10.15 -5.78 3.42
N PHE A 150 -10.65 -4.56 3.58
CA PHE A 150 -11.91 -4.13 2.96
C PHE A 150 -11.84 -4.18 1.44
N THR A 151 -10.77 -3.66 0.83
CA THR A 151 -10.62 -3.64 -0.62
C THR A 151 -10.48 -5.04 -1.20
N ILE A 152 -9.67 -5.91 -0.59
CA ILE A 152 -9.51 -7.31 -0.99
C ILE A 152 -10.87 -8.01 -0.95
N PHE A 153 -11.59 -7.92 0.17
CA PHE A 153 -12.91 -8.54 0.31
C PHE A 153 -13.89 -8.12 -0.79
N LYS A 154 -13.96 -6.82 -1.11
CA LYS A 154 -14.84 -6.31 -2.16
C LYS A 154 -14.41 -6.75 -3.57
N LEU A 155 -13.12 -6.80 -3.85
CA LEU A 155 -12.59 -7.25 -5.14
C LEU A 155 -12.81 -8.75 -5.33
N GLU A 156 -12.59 -9.57 -4.31
CA GLU A 156 -12.88 -11.01 -4.32
C GLU A 156 -14.36 -11.28 -4.54
N LYS A 157 -15.25 -10.58 -3.81
CA LYS A 157 -16.70 -10.72 -4.02
C LYS A 157 -17.11 -10.35 -5.45
N ARG A 158 -16.50 -9.31 -6.02
CA ARG A 158 -16.74 -8.91 -7.41
C ARG A 158 -16.25 -9.98 -8.38
N TRP A 159 -15.05 -10.52 -8.17
CA TRP A 159 -14.51 -11.60 -9.00
C TRP A 159 -15.43 -12.82 -8.98
N ALA A 160 -15.89 -13.24 -7.80
CA ALA A 160 -16.78 -14.39 -7.66
C ALA A 160 -18.10 -14.17 -8.42
N ASN A 161 -18.66 -12.96 -8.33
CA ASN A 161 -19.89 -12.62 -9.05
C ASN A 161 -19.73 -12.70 -10.58
N ILE A 162 -18.58 -12.29 -11.13
CA ILE A 162 -18.30 -12.40 -12.57
C ILE A 162 -18.25 -13.87 -13.00
N GLN A 163 -17.60 -14.71 -12.20
CA GLN A 163 -17.46 -16.14 -12.48
C GLN A 163 -18.79 -16.89 -12.38
N HIS A 164 -19.70 -16.38 -11.55
CA HIS A 164 -21.07 -16.88 -11.45
C HIS A 164 -22.08 -16.15 -12.37
N GLY A 165 -21.63 -15.30 -13.30
CA GLY A 165 -22.49 -14.61 -14.26
C GLY A 165 -23.51 -13.65 -13.66
N LYS A 166 -23.27 -13.14 -12.44
CA LYS A 166 -24.17 -12.24 -11.71
C LYS A 166 -23.96 -10.76 -12.06
N ILE A 167 -22.90 -10.44 -12.81
CA ILE A 167 -22.48 -9.09 -13.25
C ILE A 167 -21.71 -9.23 -14.56
#